data_AF-A0A3P7FR63-F1
#
_entry.id   AF-A0A3P7FR63-F1
#
_cell.length_a   1.000
_cell.length_b   1.000
_cell.length_c   1.000
_cell.angle_alpha   90.00
_cell.angle_beta   90.00
_cell.angle_gamma   90.00
#
_symmetry.space_group_name_H-M   'P 1'
#
loop_
_entity.id
_entity.type
_entity.pdbx_description
1 polymer ?
#
loop_
_entity_poly.entity_id
_entity_poly.type
_entity_poly.pdbx_seq_one_letter_code
_entity_poly.pdbx_strand_id
1 'polypeptide(L)'
;MRQSSAPRLVPWTSNNFFKDYKLVRTTSTTKKKRSFAAMLRESTFVQLGNFIQREILGVVIENANDSDLYVDIGGKFLAVVPQPENAFYPRGSLIRVRLRDPEMANRFMVNMRAISLLEADVTLLGPYRGQLIPSATAASDHQINREVQVVLLPMNKAETSKGSEKSPSVDIARILPPGFGDAVLRASQSLPEGVSMEVRGYDFNKGVDYEALLASYASTGFQATHFALAVDVLNSVIERRSVVPSDEDAKSKEVLESLGLGIARRSGCTVFLAYTSNMISAGVREVIRFLVQHNLVDVLVTSAGGVEEDFVKCMANFYVGDFSRWTGTELRKLGINRTGNLLVPNNNYVLLEEWLNPIFDKMLEEQNTNNVNWTPSMVIDRLGKEINNPESVYYWCHKNGIPVFCPGITDGALGDVLFAHTYKSPPGLRVDVVADVRRINLLAIYSCSTAVVVLGGGIAKHHTLNANLMRNGADYAVYVNTGQEFDGSDAGARPDEAVSWGKLRNTSDPVKIYGDASLIFPLLVAMTFAKHFHQTHRL
;
A
#
# COMPACT_ATOMS: atom_id res chain seq x y z
N MET A 1 48.23 -6.41 -34.88
CA MET A 1 48.46 -6.88 -33.49
C MET A 1 49.20 -5.80 -32.72
N ARG A 2 48.57 -5.19 -31.70
CA ARG A 2 49.25 -4.40 -30.67
C ARG A 2 48.96 -5.10 -29.33
N GLN A 3 49.97 -5.74 -28.75
CA GLN A 3 49.85 -6.40 -27.45
C GLN A 3 49.90 -5.32 -26.35
N SER A 4 48.86 -5.29 -25.51
CA SER A 4 48.83 -4.54 -24.26
C SER A 4 49.42 -5.40 -23.15
N SER A 5 50.40 -4.87 -22.43
CA SER A 5 51.14 -5.52 -21.33
C SER A 5 50.53 -5.28 -19.95
N ALA A 6 49.25 -4.87 -19.87
CA ALA A 6 48.58 -4.69 -18.57
C ALA A 6 47.98 -6.03 -18.07
N PRO A 7 48.20 -6.41 -16.80
CA PRO A 7 47.54 -7.57 -16.22
C PRO A 7 46.02 -7.38 -16.30
N ARG A 8 45.31 -8.39 -16.82
CA ARG A 8 43.84 -8.44 -16.88
C ARG A 8 43.28 -8.40 -15.45
N LEU A 9 43.02 -7.20 -14.95
CA LEU A 9 42.34 -6.94 -13.69
C LEU A 9 40.85 -6.80 -13.98
N VAL A 10 40.05 -7.78 -13.55
CA VAL A 10 38.60 -7.74 -13.76
C VAL A 10 37.85 -7.99 -12.45
N PRO A 11 37.40 -6.91 -11.79
CA PRO A 11 36.15 -6.89 -11.07
C PRO A 11 35.11 -6.11 -11.91
N TRP A 12 34.02 -6.78 -12.24
CA TRP A 12 33.01 -6.37 -13.24
C TRP A 12 32.18 -5.13 -12.87
N THR A 13 32.45 -4.49 -11.73
CA THR A 13 31.78 -3.27 -11.25
C THR A 13 32.74 -2.44 -10.39
N SER A 14 32.52 -1.13 -10.37
CA SER A 14 33.25 -0.17 -9.52
C SER A 14 33.25 -0.60 -8.04
N ASN A 15 32.12 -1.13 -7.57
CA ASN A 15 31.95 -1.65 -6.20
C ASN A 15 32.80 -2.87 -5.86
N ASN A 16 33.12 -3.74 -6.82
CA ASN A 16 34.03 -4.86 -6.57
C ASN A 16 35.49 -4.43 -6.69
N PHE A 17 35.80 -3.47 -7.58
CA PHE A 17 37.14 -2.90 -7.70
C PHE A 17 37.63 -2.25 -6.39
N PHE A 18 36.80 -1.43 -5.75
CA PHE A 18 37.16 -0.74 -4.49
C PHE A 18 37.14 -1.64 -3.24
N LYS A 19 36.72 -2.91 -3.34
CA LYS A 19 36.93 -3.90 -2.28
C LYS A 19 38.38 -4.39 -2.26
N ASP A 20 38.95 -4.61 -3.44
CA ASP A 20 40.24 -5.26 -3.60
C ASP A 20 41.42 -4.27 -3.62
N TYR A 21 41.16 -3.00 -3.97
CA TYR A 21 42.17 -1.95 -4.11
C TYR A 21 41.76 -0.65 -3.39
N LYS A 22 42.71 -0.03 -2.67
CA LYS A 22 42.52 1.28 -2.04
C LYS A 22 43.22 2.39 -2.84
N LEU A 23 42.51 3.51 -3.03
CA LEU A 23 43.07 4.77 -3.52
C LEU A 23 43.78 5.48 -2.37
N VAL A 24 44.99 5.98 -2.60
CA VAL A 24 45.70 6.79 -1.60
C VAL A 24 45.06 8.19 -1.53
N ARG A 25 44.07 8.34 -0.64
CA ARG A 25 43.78 9.58 0.05
C ARG A 25 43.56 9.25 1.52
N THR A 26 44.46 9.78 2.33
CA THR A 26 44.63 9.51 3.76
C THR A 26 43.35 9.78 4.54
N THR A 27 42.78 8.78 5.20
CA THR A 27 42.14 8.88 6.53
C THR A 27 41.76 7.48 7.04
N SER A 28 42.25 7.14 8.23
CA SER A 28 42.12 5.84 8.88
C SER A 28 40.72 5.63 9.48
N THR A 29 40.16 4.42 9.40
CA THR A 29 39.08 4.00 10.32
C THR A 29 39.25 2.54 10.73
N THR A 30 39.26 2.31 12.05
CA THR A 30 39.24 1.00 12.71
C THR A 30 37.80 0.44 12.74
N LYS A 31 37.65 -0.87 12.55
CA LYS A 31 36.36 -1.57 12.56
C LYS A 31 35.83 -1.75 13.99
N LYS A 32 34.82 -0.95 14.37
CA LYS A 32 33.79 -1.34 15.36
C LYS A 32 32.43 -1.45 14.67
N LYS A 33 31.52 -2.29 15.18
CA LYS A 33 30.14 -2.40 14.67
C LYS A 33 29.47 -1.01 14.70
N ARG A 34 29.21 -0.45 13.53
CA ARG A 34 28.59 0.87 13.35
C ARG A 34 27.07 0.71 13.30
N SER A 35 26.35 1.61 13.95
CA SER A 35 24.89 1.69 13.79
C SER A 35 24.55 2.06 12.35
N PHE A 36 23.35 1.71 11.89
CA PHE A 36 22.89 2.06 10.54
C PHE A 36 23.02 3.57 10.26
N ALA A 37 22.69 4.42 11.23
CA ALA A 37 22.86 5.87 11.11
C ALA A 37 24.33 6.32 10.98
N ALA A 38 25.28 5.61 11.60
CA ALA A 38 26.70 5.88 11.41
C ALA A 38 27.19 5.37 10.04
N MET A 39 26.74 4.18 9.61
CA MET A 39 27.06 3.65 8.28
C MET A 39 26.49 4.52 7.15
N LEU A 40 25.28 5.07 7.33
CA LEU A 40 24.65 5.95 6.35
C LEU A 40 25.39 7.28 6.27
N ARG A 41 25.72 7.92 7.39
CA ARG A 41 26.50 9.17 7.41
C ARG A 41 27.91 9.03 6.81
N GLU A 42 28.53 7.87 7.02
CA GLU A 42 29.86 7.58 6.49
C GLU A 42 29.81 6.84 5.13
N SER A 43 28.62 6.66 4.55
CA SER A 43 28.48 6.04 3.24
C SER A 43 29.04 6.97 2.17
N THR A 44 29.60 6.37 1.13
CA THR A 44 30.08 7.08 -0.06
C THR A 44 29.00 8.00 -0.62
N PHE A 45 27.73 7.57 -0.57
CA PHE A 45 26.56 8.33 -1.01
C PHE A 45 26.32 9.61 -0.20
N VAL A 46 26.40 9.57 1.13
CA VAL A 46 26.21 10.76 1.98
C VAL A 46 27.46 11.66 2.00
N GLN A 47 28.65 11.07 1.88
CA GLN A 47 29.92 11.81 1.73
C GLN A 47 30.06 12.51 0.37
N LEU A 48 29.28 12.08 -0.64
CA LEU A 48 29.30 12.67 -1.97
C LEU A 48 28.73 14.10 -1.98
N GLY A 49 27.80 14.44 -1.08
CA GLY A 49 27.26 15.79 -0.96
C GLY A 49 26.62 16.30 -2.26
N ASN A 50 26.78 17.58 -2.60
CA ASN A 50 26.30 18.15 -3.87
C ASN A 50 27.09 17.54 -5.05
N PHE A 51 26.38 16.89 -5.98
CA PHE A 51 26.93 16.14 -7.11
C PHE A 51 27.45 17.02 -8.25
N ILE A 52 27.10 18.30 -8.28
CA ILE A 52 27.36 19.19 -9.42
C ILE A 52 28.88 19.39 -9.61
N GLN A 53 29.38 18.93 -10.77
CA GLN A 53 30.76 19.07 -11.24
C GLN A 53 31.84 18.31 -10.43
N ARG A 54 31.47 17.31 -9.63
CA ARG A 54 32.47 16.49 -8.94
C ARG A 54 33.23 15.56 -9.89
N GLU A 55 34.54 15.46 -9.68
CA GLU A 55 35.35 14.46 -10.36
C GLU A 55 35.32 13.13 -9.60
N ILE A 56 34.95 12.08 -10.31
CA ILE A 56 34.86 10.72 -9.80
C ILE A 56 35.57 9.75 -10.75
N LEU A 57 35.80 8.53 -10.27
CA LEU A 57 36.37 7.46 -11.08
C LEU A 57 35.26 6.59 -11.63
N GLY A 58 35.39 6.26 -12.92
CA GLY A 58 34.51 5.32 -13.61
C GLY A 58 35.30 4.12 -14.12
N VAL A 59 34.59 2.99 -14.25
CA VAL A 59 35.10 1.77 -14.89
C VAL A 59 34.38 1.60 -16.21
N VAL A 60 35.11 1.46 -17.31
CA VAL A 60 34.51 1.16 -18.62
C VAL A 60 33.94 -0.27 -18.60
N ILE A 61 32.61 -0.42 -18.67
CA ILE A 61 31.95 -1.72 -18.78
C ILE A 61 31.94 -2.19 -20.24
N GLU A 62 31.71 -1.28 -21.17
CA GLU A 62 31.55 -1.62 -22.59
C GLU A 62 31.99 -0.45 -23.48
N ASN A 63 32.55 -0.79 -24.64
CA ASN A 63 32.91 0.14 -25.69
C ASN A 63 32.06 -0.24 -26.90
N ALA A 64 30.94 0.47 -27.08
CA ALA A 64 30.01 0.18 -28.16
C ALA A 64 30.49 0.93 -29.40
N ASN A 65 30.84 0.17 -30.45
CA ASN A 65 31.15 0.65 -31.79
C ASN A 65 32.34 1.63 -31.92
N ASP A 66 33.31 1.59 -30.98
CA ASP A 66 34.49 2.47 -30.95
C ASP A 66 34.18 4.00 -30.88
N SER A 67 32.91 4.37 -30.68
CA SER A 67 32.44 5.75 -30.56
C SER A 67 32.00 6.10 -29.14
N ASP A 68 31.36 5.18 -28.43
CA ASP A 68 30.73 5.45 -27.13
C ASP A 68 31.15 4.46 -26.06
N LEU A 69 31.45 4.97 -24.86
CA LEU A 69 31.86 4.21 -23.69
C LEU A 69 30.71 4.16 -22.68
N TYR A 70 30.33 2.95 -22.28
CA TYR A 70 29.46 2.71 -21.13
C TYR A 70 30.31 2.62 -19.86
N VAL A 71 30.03 3.49 -18.90
CA VAL A 71 30.86 3.72 -17.72
C VAL A 71 30.07 3.50 -16.44
N ASP A 72 30.58 2.62 -15.58
CA ASP A 72 30.12 2.44 -14.21
C ASP A 72 30.80 3.45 -13.29
N ILE A 73 30.01 4.38 -12.75
CA ILE A 73 30.48 5.38 -11.78
C ILE A 73 30.11 5.04 -10.33
N GLY A 74 29.56 3.85 -10.08
CA GLY A 74 29.07 3.42 -8.76
C GLY A 74 27.72 4.02 -8.37
N GLY A 75 27.00 4.61 -9.33
CA GLY A 75 25.66 5.17 -9.17
C GLY A 75 24.54 4.18 -9.53
N LYS A 76 23.30 4.68 -9.52
CA LYS A 76 22.09 3.90 -9.89
C LYS A 76 22.06 3.55 -11.39
N PHE A 77 22.56 4.45 -12.22
CA PHE A 77 22.59 4.31 -13.68
C PHE A 77 24.02 4.39 -14.21
N LEU A 78 24.24 3.76 -15.37
CA LEU A 78 25.49 3.89 -16.11
C LEU A 78 25.53 5.25 -16.80
N ALA A 79 26.73 5.71 -17.14
CA ALA A 79 26.91 6.90 -17.96
C ALA A 79 27.41 6.49 -19.35
N VAL A 80 26.90 7.15 -20.39
CA VAL A 80 27.39 7.00 -21.76
C VAL A 80 28.23 8.23 -22.10
N VAL A 81 29.48 8.02 -22.51
CA VAL A 81 30.38 9.12 -22.90
C VAL A 81 31.04 8.87 -24.25
N PRO A 82 31.20 9.90 -25.09
CA PRO A 82 31.90 9.76 -26.35
C PRO A 82 33.39 9.49 -26.12
N GLN A 83 33.94 8.55 -26.88
CA GLN A 83 35.36 8.24 -26.92
C GLN A 83 36.12 9.29 -27.74
N PRO A 84 37.20 9.90 -27.23
CA PRO A 84 38.02 10.84 -28.00
C PRO A 84 38.69 10.17 -29.20
N GLU A 85 38.75 10.88 -30.34
CA GLU A 85 39.48 10.43 -31.52
C GLU A 85 40.96 10.12 -31.17
N ASN A 86 41.45 8.96 -31.60
CA ASN A 86 42.79 8.42 -31.30
C ASN A 86 43.04 7.92 -29.86
N ALA A 87 42.01 7.77 -29.02
CA ALA A 87 42.10 7.09 -27.73
C ALA A 87 41.26 5.80 -27.72
N PHE A 88 41.80 4.71 -27.17
CA PHE A 88 41.06 3.44 -27.03
C PHE A 88 41.01 3.02 -25.56
N TYR A 89 39.80 2.83 -25.04
CA TYR A 89 39.58 2.37 -23.67
C TYR A 89 38.98 0.96 -23.69
N PRO A 90 39.78 -0.10 -23.45
CA PRO A 90 39.24 -1.45 -23.32
C PRO A 90 38.37 -1.58 -22.05
N ARG A 91 37.44 -2.54 -22.07
CA ARG A 91 36.65 -2.93 -20.89
C ARG A 91 37.55 -3.16 -19.67
N GLY A 92 37.15 -2.59 -18.53
CA GLY A 92 37.92 -2.61 -17.27
C GLY A 92 38.87 -1.41 -17.10
N SER A 93 38.99 -0.53 -18.10
CA SER A 93 39.80 0.69 -17.97
C SER A 93 39.25 1.62 -16.89
N LEU A 94 40.15 2.15 -16.05
CA LEU A 94 39.83 3.20 -15.09
C LEU A 94 39.96 4.57 -15.75
N ILE A 95 38.88 5.33 -15.68
CA ILE A 95 38.79 6.66 -16.25
C ILE A 95 38.34 7.67 -15.20
N ARG A 96 38.73 8.93 -15.39
CA ARG A 96 38.24 10.05 -14.61
C ARG A 96 37.08 10.67 -15.36
N VAL A 97 35.98 10.89 -14.67
CA VAL A 97 34.79 11.55 -15.23
C VAL A 97 34.33 12.67 -14.30
N ARG A 98 33.72 13.70 -14.87
CA ARG A 98 33.07 14.78 -14.12
C ARG A 98 31.56 14.54 -14.12
N LEU A 99 31.00 14.23 -12.96
CA LEU A 99 29.57 14.04 -12.76
C LEU A 99 28.86 15.39 -12.81
N ARG A 100 27.83 15.48 -13.67
CA ARG A 100 26.94 16.64 -13.74
C ARG A 100 25.61 16.31 -13.09
N ASP A 101 25.02 15.18 -13.47
CA ASP A 101 23.76 14.68 -12.92
C ASP A 101 23.82 13.14 -12.73
N PRO A 102 23.61 12.62 -11.52
CA PRO A 102 23.54 11.17 -11.30
C PRO A 102 22.30 10.49 -11.92
N GLU A 103 21.27 11.24 -12.31
CA GLU A 103 20.08 10.73 -13.00
C GLU A 103 19.54 11.78 -13.97
N MET A 104 19.73 11.61 -15.28
CA MET A 104 19.23 12.55 -16.27
C MET A 104 17.70 12.52 -16.34
N ALA A 105 17.05 13.43 -15.61
CA ALA A 105 15.62 13.69 -15.73
C ALA A 105 15.39 15.01 -16.47
N ASN A 106 14.83 14.95 -17.68
CA ASN A 106 14.54 16.16 -18.47
C ASN A 106 13.04 16.31 -18.75
N ARG A 107 12.58 17.56 -18.72
CA ARG A 107 11.31 18.00 -19.32
C ARG A 107 11.65 18.55 -20.70
N PHE A 108 11.63 17.71 -21.73
CA PHE A 108 11.80 18.18 -23.11
C PHE A 108 10.79 19.31 -23.37
N MET A 109 11.20 20.39 -24.05
CA MET A 109 10.38 21.62 -24.22
C MET A 109 9.03 21.43 -24.93
N VAL A 110 8.64 20.20 -25.29
CA VAL A 110 7.35 19.85 -25.89
C VAL A 110 6.59 18.79 -25.08
N ASN A 111 7.18 18.22 -24.02
CA ASN A 111 6.58 17.12 -23.26
C ASN A 111 6.10 17.54 -21.86
N MET A 112 4.82 17.27 -21.59
CA MET A 112 4.14 17.59 -20.34
C MET A 112 4.43 16.59 -19.20
N ARG A 113 5.17 15.50 -19.47
CA ARG A 113 5.57 14.49 -18.48
C ARG A 113 7.08 14.50 -18.28
N ALA A 114 7.52 14.34 -17.03
CA ALA A 114 8.93 14.13 -16.71
C ALA A 114 9.37 12.76 -17.26
N ILE A 115 10.48 12.73 -17.99
CA ILE A 115 11.09 11.49 -18.48
C ILE A 115 12.47 11.39 -17.85
N SER A 116 12.69 10.35 -17.05
CA SER A 116 14.04 9.96 -16.62
C SER A 116 14.67 9.12 -17.73
N LEU A 117 15.78 9.59 -18.29
CA LEU A 117 16.70 8.72 -19.02
C LEU A 117 17.39 7.84 -17.98
N LEU A 118 17.46 6.53 -18.22
CA LEU A 118 18.07 5.55 -17.31
C LEU A 118 19.61 5.62 -17.36
N GLU A 119 20.15 6.84 -17.39
CA GLU A 119 21.55 7.18 -17.63
C GLU A 119 21.98 8.38 -16.77
N ALA A 120 23.24 8.43 -16.39
CA ALA A 120 23.85 9.57 -15.69
C ALA A 120 24.57 10.51 -16.68
N ASP A 121 24.51 11.83 -16.44
CA ASP A 121 25.26 12.83 -17.21
C ASP A 121 26.66 13.00 -16.63
N VAL A 122 27.67 12.55 -17.39
CA VAL A 122 29.08 12.71 -17.03
C VAL A 122 29.91 13.16 -18.23
N THR A 123 30.98 13.91 -17.96
CA THR A 123 31.98 14.29 -18.97
C THR A 123 33.27 13.51 -18.76
N LEU A 124 33.80 12.85 -19.79
CA LEU A 124 35.08 12.15 -19.72
C LEU A 124 36.24 13.16 -19.58
N LEU A 125 37.11 12.95 -18.58
CA LEU A 125 38.32 13.75 -18.35
C LEU A 125 39.61 13.05 -18.81
N GLY A 126 39.58 11.73 -18.99
CA GLY A 126 40.71 10.93 -19.49
C GLY A 126 41.04 9.72 -18.60
N PRO A 127 42.13 8.98 -18.90
CA PRO A 127 42.50 7.79 -18.14
C PRO A 127 42.99 8.13 -16.73
N TYR A 128 42.71 7.26 -15.76
CA TYR A 128 43.31 7.35 -14.44
C TYR A 128 44.79 6.92 -14.50
N ARG A 129 45.70 7.76 -13.97
CA ARG A 129 47.15 7.53 -13.99
C ARG A 129 47.77 7.39 -12.58
N GLY A 130 46.96 7.19 -11.54
CA GLY A 130 47.45 7.05 -10.16
C GLY A 130 47.85 5.61 -9.79
N GLN A 131 48.55 5.44 -8.66
CA GLN A 131 48.95 4.12 -8.15
C GLN A 131 47.79 3.41 -7.43
N LEU A 132 47.66 2.11 -7.68
CA LEU A 132 46.69 1.21 -7.03
C LEU A 132 47.43 0.29 -6.06
N ILE A 133 46.99 0.24 -4.80
CA ILE A 133 47.58 -0.65 -3.78
C ILE A 133 46.58 -1.77 -3.43
N PRO A 134 46.98 -3.05 -3.52
CA PRO A 134 46.16 -4.17 -3.06
C PRO A 134 45.88 -4.08 -1.56
N SER A 135 44.64 -4.33 -1.14
CA SER A 135 44.23 -4.21 0.28
C SER A 135 44.96 -5.15 1.27
N ALA A 136 45.72 -6.14 0.78
CA ALA A 136 46.36 -7.18 1.61
C ALA A 136 47.73 -6.79 2.23
N THR A 137 48.40 -5.73 1.77
CA THR A 137 49.76 -5.38 2.20
C THR A 137 49.86 -4.24 3.23
N ALA A 138 48.75 -3.69 3.72
CA ALA A 138 48.75 -2.53 4.62
C ALA A 138 48.76 -2.89 6.12
N ALA A 139 49.42 -4.01 6.50
CA ALA A 139 49.44 -4.52 7.87
C ALA A 139 50.86 -4.67 8.42
N SER A 140 51.66 -3.60 8.38
CA SER A 140 52.87 -3.48 9.19
C SER A 140 53.25 -2.00 9.27
N ASP A 141 52.87 -1.35 10.36
CA ASP A 141 53.66 -0.31 11.04
C ASP A 141 52.79 0.27 12.17
N HIS A 142 53.11 -0.14 13.39
CA HIS A 142 52.52 0.36 14.63
C HIS A 142 53.64 0.94 15.47
N GLN A 143 53.57 2.24 15.82
CA GLN A 143 54.00 2.78 17.12
C GLN A 143 53.67 4.28 17.30
N ILE A 144 53.15 4.62 18.50
CA ILE A 144 53.36 5.85 19.32
C ILE A 144 52.65 7.14 18.80
N ASN A 145 51.95 8.01 19.57
CA ASN A 145 51.85 8.32 21.00
C ASN A 145 50.47 8.90 21.36
N ARG A 146 50.11 8.84 22.65
CA ARG A 146 48.96 9.53 23.28
C ARG A 146 49.34 10.95 23.68
N GLU A 147 48.42 11.91 23.49
CA GLU A 147 48.13 13.00 24.43
C GLU A 147 46.79 13.66 24.04
N VAL A 148 45.86 13.75 24.99
CA VAL A 148 44.55 14.40 24.84
C VAL A 148 44.59 15.66 25.68
N GLN A 149 44.51 16.82 25.04
CA GLN A 149 44.27 18.10 25.72
C GLN A 149 42.85 18.57 25.40
N VAL A 150 42.04 18.65 26.45
CA VAL A 150 40.68 19.19 26.44
C VAL A 150 40.80 20.71 26.52
N VAL A 151 40.37 21.43 25.48
CA VAL A 151 40.22 22.89 25.52
C VAL A 151 38.75 23.22 25.75
N LEU A 152 38.44 23.59 26.99
CA LEU A 152 37.21 24.27 27.38
C LEU A 152 37.30 25.75 26.93
N LEU A 153 36.32 26.21 26.16
CA LEU A 153 36.13 27.63 25.86
C LEU A 153 35.47 28.32 27.08
N PRO A 154 36.02 29.42 27.63
CA PRO A 154 35.45 30.07 28.81
C PRO A 154 34.25 30.95 28.48
N MET A 155 33.23 30.88 29.34
CA MET A 155 32.17 31.86 29.47
C MET A 155 32.73 33.11 30.15
N ASN A 156 32.65 34.28 29.50
CA ASN A 156 32.92 35.55 30.17
C ASN A 156 31.62 36.18 30.69
N LYS A 157 31.64 36.45 31.99
CA LYS A 157 30.72 37.31 32.74
C LYS A 157 30.90 38.76 32.29
N ALA A 158 29.80 39.50 32.18
CA ALA A 158 29.82 40.95 32.04
C ALA A 158 29.42 41.61 33.37
N GLU A 159 30.27 42.52 33.84
CA GLU A 159 30.06 43.40 34.98
C GLU A 159 29.16 44.59 34.62
N THR A 160 28.43 45.03 35.63
CA THR A 160 27.55 46.21 35.68
C THR A 160 28.32 47.53 35.64
N SER A 161 27.88 48.47 34.80
CA SER A 161 28.01 49.91 35.10
C SER A 161 26.77 50.67 34.62
N LYS A 162 26.29 51.59 35.46
CA LYS A 162 25.15 52.49 35.21
C LYS A 162 25.64 53.69 34.41
N GLY A 163 24.92 54.02 33.34
CA GLY A 163 25.04 55.29 32.62
C GLY A 163 23.82 55.48 31.73
N SER A 164 23.00 56.47 32.06
CA SER A 164 21.80 56.86 31.32
C SER A 164 22.18 57.51 30.00
N GLU A 165 21.88 56.88 28.87
CA GLU A 165 21.84 57.55 27.57
C GLU A 165 20.99 56.73 26.58
N LYS A 166 20.21 57.45 25.75
CA LYS A 166 19.20 56.96 24.82
C LYS A 166 19.75 55.81 23.95
N SER A 167 19.01 54.69 23.90
CA SER A 167 19.32 53.58 22.99
C SER A 167 19.25 54.05 21.53
N PRO A 168 20.35 53.99 20.75
CA PRO A 168 20.24 54.04 19.30
C PRO A 168 19.67 52.70 18.83
N SER A 169 18.71 52.77 17.91
CA SER A 169 18.26 51.63 17.11
C SER A 169 19.47 51.04 16.41
N VAL A 170 19.95 49.88 16.88
CA VAL A 170 20.98 49.13 16.18
C VAL A 170 20.29 48.41 15.02
N ASP A 171 20.14 49.15 13.92
CA ASP A 171 19.91 48.59 12.59
C ASP A 171 21.13 47.73 12.23
N ILE A 172 21.14 46.48 12.70
CA ILE A 172 21.75 45.42 11.90
C ILE A 172 20.74 45.17 10.78
N ALA A 173 20.71 46.09 9.81
CA ALA A 173 20.15 45.81 8.50
C ALA A 173 20.99 44.67 7.93
N ARG A 174 20.59 43.42 8.23
CA ARG A 174 20.91 42.29 7.36
C ARG A 174 20.41 42.77 6.00
N ILE A 175 21.33 43.12 5.11
CA ILE A 175 21.02 43.47 3.74
C ILE A 175 20.51 42.16 3.12
N LEU A 176 19.23 41.90 3.34
CA LEU A 176 18.55 40.75 2.78
C LEU A 176 18.54 40.96 1.27
N PRO A 177 18.73 39.89 0.49
CA PRO A 177 18.64 39.99 -0.97
C PRO A 177 17.33 40.66 -1.39
N PRO A 178 17.32 41.44 -2.49
CA PRO A 178 16.09 42.01 -3.03
C PRO A 178 15.00 40.96 -3.18
N GLY A 179 13.78 41.26 -2.70
CA GLY A 179 12.63 40.36 -2.75
C GLY A 179 12.58 39.30 -1.63
N PHE A 180 13.58 39.18 -0.75
CA PHE A 180 13.56 38.22 0.36
C PHE A 180 12.41 38.49 1.33
N GLY A 181 12.13 39.76 1.64
CA GLY A 181 11.02 40.13 2.52
C GLY A 181 9.68 39.67 1.96
N ASP A 182 9.44 39.92 0.67
CA ASP A 182 8.19 39.56 -0.01
C ASP A 182 8.04 38.06 -0.23
N ALA A 183 9.15 37.33 -0.38
CA ALA A 183 9.15 35.89 -0.62
C ALA A 183 9.10 35.07 0.67
N VAL A 184 9.83 35.46 1.71
CA VAL A 184 10.06 34.65 2.92
C VAL A 184 9.32 35.22 4.14
N LEU A 185 9.18 36.54 4.24
CA LEU A 185 8.60 37.22 5.39
C LEU A 185 7.22 37.81 5.08
N ARG A 186 6.55 37.30 4.03
CA ARG A 186 5.19 37.71 3.69
C ARG A 186 4.26 37.43 4.86
N ALA A 187 3.59 38.48 5.34
CA ALA A 187 2.55 38.34 6.36
C ALA A 187 1.40 37.46 5.84
N SER A 188 0.94 36.53 6.67
CA SER A 188 -0.22 35.70 6.36
C SER A 188 -1.51 36.50 6.46
N GLN A 189 -2.48 36.18 5.62
CA GLN A 189 -3.88 36.59 5.83
C GLN A 189 -4.53 35.68 6.88
N SER A 190 -5.78 35.96 7.25
CA SER A 190 -6.58 35.02 8.04
C SER A 190 -6.75 33.70 7.29
N LEU A 191 -6.90 32.61 8.03
CA LEU A 191 -7.22 31.30 7.44
C LEU A 191 -8.59 31.36 6.74
N PRO A 192 -8.83 30.49 5.74
CA PRO A 192 -10.13 30.38 5.10
C PRO A 192 -11.26 30.07 6.09
N GLU A 193 -12.49 30.47 5.76
CA GLU A 193 -13.68 30.15 6.54
C GLU A 193 -13.83 28.63 6.72
N GLY A 194 -14.21 28.19 7.93
CA GLY A 194 -14.29 26.78 8.29
C GLY A 194 -12.97 26.13 8.74
N VAL A 195 -11.82 26.79 8.55
CA VAL A 195 -10.51 26.28 9.01
C VAL A 195 -10.21 26.79 10.42
N SER A 196 -10.66 26.08 11.44
CA SER A 196 -10.48 26.44 12.86
C SER A 196 -9.79 25.38 13.71
N MET A 197 -9.66 24.14 13.22
CA MET A 197 -9.06 23.04 13.98
C MET A 197 -7.54 23.17 14.04
N GLU A 198 -6.99 23.36 15.24
CA GLU A 198 -5.55 23.34 15.46
C GLU A 198 -4.99 21.91 15.40
N VAL A 199 -3.82 21.75 14.79
CA VAL A 199 -3.11 20.46 14.80
C VAL A 199 -2.63 20.16 16.22
N ARG A 200 -3.15 19.08 16.81
CA ARG A 200 -2.81 18.60 18.15
C ARG A 200 -3.05 17.10 18.25
N GLY A 201 -2.02 16.35 18.63
CA GLY A 201 -2.12 14.92 18.91
C GLY A 201 -2.57 14.62 20.35
N TYR A 202 -2.77 13.34 20.65
CA TYR A 202 -3.05 12.87 22.01
C TYR A 202 -1.87 13.13 22.95
N ASP A 203 -2.16 13.62 24.16
CA ASP A 203 -1.15 13.86 25.20
C ASP A 203 -1.10 12.68 26.17
N PHE A 204 -0.07 11.84 26.04
CA PHE A 204 0.13 10.67 26.90
C PHE A 204 0.44 11.02 28.37
N ASN A 205 0.68 12.29 28.73
CA ASN A 205 0.68 12.69 30.14
C ASN A 205 -0.70 12.53 30.80
N LYS A 206 -1.77 12.41 29.99
CA LYS A 206 -3.15 12.13 30.45
C LYS A 206 -3.44 10.64 30.68
N GLY A 207 -2.45 9.75 30.48
CA GLY A 207 -2.59 8.31 30.60
C GLY A 207 -2.73 7.60 29.25
N VAL A 208 -3.18 6.34 29.28
CA VAL A 208 -3.43 5.52 28.08
C VAL A 208 -4.92 5.29 27.96
N ASP A 209 -5.58 6.13 27.17
CA ASP A 209 -6.99 6.00 26.80
C ASP A 209 -7.08 5.86 25.29
N TYR A 210 -7.40 4.65 24.82
CA TYR A 210 -7.47 4.33 23.39
C TYR A 210 -8.61 5.06 22.68
N GLU A 211 -9.74 5.30 23.36
CA GLU A 211 -10.86 6.01 22.76
C GLU A 211 -10.50 7.48 22.56
N ALA A 212 -9.93 8.12 23.58
CA ALA A 212 -9.46 9.50 23.49
C ALA A 212 -8.27 9.66 22.51
N LEU A 213 -7.39 8.65 22.41
CA LEU A 213 -6.31 8.60 21.42
C LEU A 213 -6.85 8.56 19.98
N LEU A 214 -7.81 7.66 19.71
CA LEU A 214 -8.41 7.56 18.37
C LEU A 214 -9.29 8.78 18.05
N ALA A 215 -9.95 9.37 19.05
CA ALA A 215 -10.68 10.62 18.86
C ALA A 215 -9.75 11.79 18.49
N SER A 216 -8.53 11.85 19.02
CA SER A 216 -7.58 12.91 18.67
C SER A 216 -7.05 12.81 17.23
N TYR A 217 -7.34 11.73 16.50
CA TYR A 217 -6.91 11.59 15.11
C TYR A 217 -7.52 12.68 14.21
N ALA A 218 -8.69 13.22 14.57
CA ALA A 218 -9.30 14.36 13.88
C ALA A 218 -8.32 15.55 13.75
N SER A 219 -7.62 15.88 14.84
CA SER A 219 -6.66 17.00 14.91
C SER A 219 -5.20 16.58 14.70
N THR A 220 -4.92 15.32 14.35
CA THR A 220 -3.53 14.83 14.22
C THR A 220 -2.93 15.14 12.84
N GLY A 221 -3.73 15.10 11.77
CA GLY A 221 -3.29 15.37 10.39
C GLY A 221 -3.03 14.11 9.54
N PHE A 222 -2.88 14.31 8.23
CA PHE A 222 -2.64 13.25 7.24
C PHE A 222 -3.71 12.13 7.28
N GLN A 223 -3.29 10.86 7.20
CA GLN A 223 -4.22 9.72 7.21
C GLN A 223 -4.94 9.52 8.55
N ALA A 224 -4.43 10.09 9.65
CA ALA A 224 -5.16 10.08 10.92
C ALA A 224 -6.46 10.90 10.81
N THR A 225 -6.42 12.08 10.20
CA THR A 225 -7.64 12.87 9.94
C THR A 225 -8.60 12.12 9.03
N HIS A 226 -8.11 11.41 8.01
CA HIS A 226 -8.97 10.57 7.16
C HIS A 226 -9.60 9.41 7.94
N PHE A 227 -8.91 8.83 8.93
CA PHE A 227 -9.50 7.84 9.82
C PHE A 227 -10.66 8.43 10.64
N ALA A 228 -10.48 9.61 11.23
CA ALA A 228 -11.53 10.27 12.00
C ALA A 228 -12.75 10.62 11.12
N LEU A 229 -12.53 11.15 9.92
CA LEU A 229 -13.60 11.41 8.95
C LEU A 229 -14.34 10.12 8.55
N ALA A 230 -13.63 9.00 8.39
CA ALA A 230 -14.26 7.72 8.11
C ALA A 230 -15.11 7.23 9.29
N VAL A 231 -14.69 7.47 10.54
CA VAL A 231 -15.50 7.20 11.74
C VAL A 231 -16.79 8.02 11.72
N ASP A 232 -16.71 9.32 11.39
CA ASP A 232 -17.89 10.20 11.31
C ASP A 232 -18.87 9.76 10.22
N VAL A 233 -18.36 9.42 9.04
CA VAL A 233 -19.17 8.89 7.92
C VAL A 233 -19.86 7.59 8.34
N LEU A 234 -19.14 6.63 8.94
CA LEU A 234 -19.73 5.36 9.35
C LEU A 234 -20.75 5.51 10.49
N ASN A 235 -20.54 6.44 11.43
CA ASN A 235 -21.54 6.74 12.45
C ASN A 235 -22.80 7.37 11.85
N SER A 236 -22.65 8.25 10.84
CA SER A 236 -23.79 8.80 10.08
C SER A 236 -24.56 7.70 9.33
N VAL A 237 -23.86 6.70 8.79
CA VAL A 237 -24.47 5.50 8.18
C VAL A 237 -25.26 4.71 9.22
N ILE A 238 -24.70 4.49 10.41
CA ILE A 238 -25.39 3.77 11.49
C ILE A 238 -26.67 4.50 11.91
N GLU A 239 -26.60 5.82 12.12
CA GLU A 239 -27.77 6.65 12.44
C GLU A 239 -28.83 6.59 11.35
N ARG A 240 -28.42 6.75 10.08
CA ARG A 240 -29.33 6.67 8.94
C ARG A 240 -29.97 5.29 8.84
N ARG A 241 -29.23 4.22 9.10
CA ARG A 241 -29.71 2.84 9.08
C ARG A 241 -30.80 2.61 10.14
N SER A 242 -30.71 3.25 11.29
CA SER A 242 -31.72 3.14 12.38
C SER A 242 -33.06 3.82 12.05
N VAL A 243 -33.15 4.61 10.99
CA VAL A 243 -34.41 5.23 10.54
C VAL A 243 -35.14 4.26 9.62
N VAL A 244 -36.33 3.79 10.02
CA VAL A 244 -37.19 3.00 9.13
C VAL A 244 -37.84 3.94 8.11
N PRO A 245 -37.72 3.70 6.80
CA PRO A 245 -38.36 4.54 5.80
C PRO A 245 -39.89 4.54 5.95
N SER A 246 -40.51 5.72 6.02
CA SER A 246 -41.98 5.88 6.19
C SER A 246 -42.77 5.56 4.92
N ASP A 247 -42.14 5.70 3.75
CA ASP A 247 -42.77 5.73 2.43
C ASP A 247 -42.05 4.83 1.43
N GLU A 248 -41.92 3.53 1.72
CA GLU A 248 -41.50 2.60 0.68
C GLU A 248 -42.66 2.35 -0.29
N ASP A 249 -42.41 2.63 -1.56
CA ASP A 249 -43.37 2.28 -2.60
C ASP A 249 -43.57 0.75 -2.65
N ALA A 250 -44.80 0.32 -2.97
CA ALA A 250 -45.17 -1.09 -2.96
C ALA A 250 -44.29 -1.97 -3.87
N LYS A 251 -43.71 -1.40 -4.94
CA LYS A 251 -42.84 -2.09 -5.88
C LYS A 251 -41.43 -2.26 -5.32
N SER A 252 -40.88 -1.29 -4.60
CA SER A 252 -39.64 -1.49 -3.82
C SER A 252 -39.80 -2.65 -2.85
N LYS A 253 -40.94 -2.70 -2.15
CA LYS A 253 -41.28 -3.78 -1.23
C LYS A 253 -41.31 -5.14 -1.92
N GLU A 254 -42.04 -5.25 -3.01
CA GLU A 254 -42.18 -6.47 -3.81
C GLU A 254 -40.83 -6.96 -4.35
N VAL A 255 -40.02 -6.06 -4.92
CA VAL A 255 -38.74 -6.43 -5.52
C VAL A 255 -37.77 -6.91 -4.46
N LEU A 256 -37.59 -6.18 -3.35
CA LEU A 256 -36.65 -6.60 -2.30
C LEU A 256 -37.04 -7.94 -1.67
N GLU A 257 -38.34 -8.19 -1.47
CA GLU A 257 -38.86 -9.49 -1.02
C GLU A 257 -38.56 -10.61 -2.03
N SER A 258 -38.76 -10.36 -3.32
CA SER A 258 -38.43 -11.33 -4.38
C SER A 258 -36.94 -11.67 -4.46
N LEU A 259 -36.07 -10.74 -4.03
CA LEU A 259 -34.62 -10.92 -3.95
C LEU A 259 -34.20 -11.52 -2.59
N GLY A 260 -35.12 -12.09 -1.82
CA GLY A 260 -34.82 -12.76 -0.56
C GLY A 260 -34.30 -11.83 0.55
N LEU A 261 -34.31 -10.51 0.34
CA LEU A 261 -34.10 -9.55 1.40
C LEU A 261 -35.44 -9.35 2.10
N GLY A 262 -35.69 -10.18 3.12
CA GLY A 262 -36.91 -10.08 3.91
C GLY A 262 -37.10 -8.70 4.54
N ILE A 263 -38.34 -8.37 4.91
CA ILE A 263 -38.74 -7.10 5.56
C ILE A 263 -37.83 -6.75 6.75
N ALA A 264 -37.31 -7.74 7.47
CA ALA A 264 -36.43 -7.58 8.62
C ALA A 264 -35.07 -6.91 8.32
N ARG A 265 -34.70 -6.77 7.04
CA ARG A 265 -33.44 -6.13 6.61
C ARG A 265 -33.64 -4.74 6.00
N ARG A 266 -34.85 -4.21 6.06
CA ARG A 266 -35.14 -2.85 5.61
C ARG A 266 -34.63 -1.87 6.63
N SER A 267 -33.78 -0.98 6.17
CA SER A 267 -33.13 0.03 6.98
C SER A 267 -33.09 1.33 6.16
N GLY A 268 -32.87 2.45 6.84
CA GLY A 268 -32.77 3.73 6.14
C GLY A 268 -31.54 3.86 5.26
N CYS A 269 -30.59 2.91 5.34
CA CYS A 269 -29.38 2.83 4.53
C CYS A 269 -28.88 1.38 4.35
N THR A 270 -28.83 0.92 3.11
CA THR A 270 -28.27 -0.38 2.74
C THR A 270 -26.75 -0.30 2.67
N VAL A 271 -26.06 -1.05 3.53
CA VAL A 271 -24.58 -1.04 3.64
C VAL A 271 -23.97 -2.16 2.80
N PHE A 272 -23.24 -1.79 1.76
CA PHE A 272 -22.43 -2.69 0.95
C PHE A 272 -21.01 -2.74 1.51
N LEU A 273 -20.58 -3.92 1.98
CA LEU A 273 -19.23 -4.18 2.42
C LEU A 273 -18.47 -5.00 1.37
N ALA A 274 -17.51 -4.37 0.71
CA ALA A 274 -16.66 -4.97 -0.30
C ALA A 274 -15.26 -5.23 0.27
N TYR A 275 -14.71 -6.43 0.04
CA TYR A 275 -13.36 -6.76 0.51
C TYR A 275 -12.64 -7.74 -0.42
N THR A 276 -11.31 -7.62 -0.50
CA THR A 276 -10.44 -8.56 -1.23
C THR A 276 -10.19 -9.85 -0.44
N SER A 277 -9.82 -10.93 -1.13
CA SER A 277 -9.58 -12.26 -0.53
C SER A 277 -8.64 -12.25 0.67
N ASN A 278 -7.56 -11.46 0.60
CA ASN A 278 -6.57 -11.36 1.67
C ASN A 278 -7.13 -10.86 3.01
N MET A 279 -8.30 -10.21 3.03
CA MET A 279 -8.98 -9.84 4.28
C MET A 279 -9.53 -11.07 5.01
N ILE A 280 -9.98 -12.07 4.26
CA ILE A 280 -10.42 -13.35 4.81
C ILE A 280 -9.23 -14.25 5.13
N SER A 281 -8.13 -14.18 4.35
CA SER A 281 -6.86 -14.83 4.72
C SER A 281 -6.34 -14.32 6.06
N ALA A 282 -6.39 -13.01 6.27
CA ALA A 282 -5.98 -12.34 7.51
C ALA A 282 -7.01 -12.52 8.63
N GLY A 283 -6.68 -12.00 9.82
CA GLY A 283 -7.60 -11.93 10.97
C GLY A 283 -8.67 -10.85 10.85
N VAL A 284 -8.76 -10.16 9.71
CA VAL A 284 -9.88 -9.25 9.42
C VAL A 284 -11.18 -10.03 9.22
N ARG A 285 -11.08 -11.33 8.86
CA ARG A 285 -12.19 -12.28 8.83
C ARG A 285 -13.08 -12.21 10.06
N GLU A 286 -12.50 -12.25 11.26
CA GLU A 286 -13.28 -12.27 12.51
C GLU A 286 -14.03 -10.95 12.74
N VAL A 287 -13.48 -9.82 12.25
CA VAL A 287 -14.14 -8.51 12.27
C VAL A 287 -15.31 -8.49 11.28
N ILE A 288 -15.12 -9.01 10.06
CA ILE A 288 -16.20 -9.14 9.07
C ILE A 288 -17.31 -10.07 9.60
N ARG A 289 -16.93 -11.20 10.20
CA ARG A 289 -17.84 -12.17 10.84
C ARG A 289 -18.68 -11.49 11.91
N PHE A 290 -18.09 -10.64 12.76
CA PHE A 290 -18.83 -9.86 13.75
C PHE A 290 -19.91 -8.98 13.10
N LEU A 291 -19.56 -8.22 12.04
CA LEU A 291 -20.50 -7.34 11.36
C LEU A 291 -21.69 -8.12 10.77
N VAL A 292 -21.43 -9.26 10.13
CA VAL A 292 -22.49 -10.07 9.51
C VAL A 292 -23.31 -10.84 10.54
N GLN A 293 -22.68 -11.35 11.62
CA GLN A 293 -23.35 -12.05 12.71
C GLN A 293 -24.40 -11.16 13.37
N HIS A 294 -24.10 -9.88 13.55
CA HIS A 294 -24.98 -8.92 14.20
C HIS A 294 -25.81 -8.09 13.19
N ASN A 295 -25.89 -8.54 11.92
CA ASN A 295 -26.66 -7.92 10.84
C ASN A 295 -26.37 -6.42 10.68
N LEU A 296 -25.12 -6.00 10.88
CA LEU A 296 -24.68 -4.59 10.83
C LEU A 296 -24.34 -4.13 9.40
N VAL A 297 -24.30 -5.05 8.44
CA VAL A 297 -24.11 -4.80 7.01
C VAL A 297 -25.15 -5.55 6.19
N ASP A 298 -25.45 -5.07 4.99
CA ASP A 298 -26.60 -5.52 4.21
C ASP A 298 -26.22 -6.43 3.03
N VAL A 299 -25.08 -6.16 2.40
CA VAL A 299 -24.59 -6.87 1.21
C VAL A 299 -23.08 -7.06 1.31
N LEU A 300 -22.58 -8.24 0.96
CA LEU A 300 -21.14 -8.46 0.78
C LEU A 300 -20.77 -8.58 -0.69
N VAL A 301 -19.58 -8.09 -1.05
CA VAL A 301 -18.97 -8.32 -2.36
C VAL A 301 -17.50 -8.70 -2.19
N THR A 302 -17.08 -9.83 -2.75
CA THR A 302 -15.69 -10.30 -2.64
C THR A 302 -15.24 -11.10 -3.87
N SER A 303 -14.03 -11.64 -3.85
CA SER A 303 -13.48 -12.57 -4.85
C SER A 303 -13.54 -14.02 -4.37
N ALA A 304 -13.26 -14.99 -5.24
CA ALA A 304 -13.35 -16.42 -4.89
C ALA A 304 -12.47 -16.78 -3.68
N GLY A 305 -11.23 -16.28 -3.61
CA GLY A 305 -10.38 -16.44 -2.43
C GLY A 305 -11.01 -15.92 -1.13
N GLY A 306 -11.82 -14.86 -1.19
CA GLY A 306 -12.57 -14.37 -0.02
C GLY A 306 -13.65 -15.34 0.40
N VAL A 307 -14.28 -16.02 -0.55
CA VAL A 307 -15.30 -17.04 -0.30
C VAL A 307 -14.69 -18.32 0.29
N GLU A 308 -13.76 -18.92 -0.44
CA GLU A 308 -13.26 -20.26 -0.12
C GLU A 308 -12.47 -20.31 1.18
N GLU A 309 -11.65 -19.28 1.47
CA GLU A 309 -10.78 -19.29 2.64
C GLU A 309 -11.55 -19.19 3.97
N ASP A 310 -12.76 -18.63 3.98
CA ASP A 310 -13.63 -18.65 5.16
C ASP A 310 -14.08 -20.08 5.49
N PHE A 311 -14.44 -20.87 4.47
CA PHE A 311 -14.82 -22.26 4.63
C PHE A 311 -13.61 -23.12 4.99
N VAL A 312 -12.47 -22.92 4.33
CA VAL A 312 -11.22 -23.62 4.65
C VAL A 312 -10.84 -23.40 6.12
N LYS A 313 -10.96 -22.18 6.63
CA LYS A 313 -10.65 -21.85 8.03
C LYS A 313 -11.57 -22.52 9.05
N CYS A 314 -12.73 -23.02 8.64
CA CYS A 314 -13.58 -23.86 9.49
C CYS A 314 -13.10 -25.32 9.57
N MET A 315 -12.21 -25.73 8.67
CA MET A 315 -11.68 -27.09 8.55
C MET A 315 -10.24 -27.19 9.05
N ALA A 316 -9.42 -26.16 8.76
CA ALA A 316 -8.00 -26.14 9.09
C ALA A 316 -7.45 -24.71 9.23
N ASN A 317 -6.42 -24.56 10.06
CA ASN A 317 -5.84 -23.26 10.39
C ASN A 317 -4.91 -22.71 9.30
N PHE A 318 -4.82 -21.37 9.27
CA PHE A 318 -3.78 -20.61 8.58
C PHE A 318 -2.77 -20.14 9.61
N TYR A 319 -1.51 -20.00 9.23
CA TYR A 319 -0.43 -19.70 10.17
C TYR A 319 0.29 -18.41 9.80
N VAL A 320 0.69 -17.64 10.82
CA VAL A 320 1.58 -16.50 10.62
C VAL A 320 2.98 -17.01 10.32
N GLY A 321 3.48 -16.66 9.15
CA GLY A 321 4.85 -16.88 8.69
C GLY A 321 5.56 -15.54 8.46
N ASP A 322 6.22 -15.42 7.32
CA ASP A 322 7.05 -14.28 6.96
C ASP A 322 7.00 -14.05 5.44
N PHE A 323 7.22 -12.81 5.00
CA PHE A 323 7.18 -12.44 3.59
C PHE A 323 8.31 -13.04 2.75
N SER A 324 9.48 -13.29 3.35
CA SER A 324 10.70 -13.62 2.61
C SER A 324 11.61 -14.65 3.26
N ARG A 325 11.34 -15.08 4.51
CA ARG A 325 12.14 -16.10 5.21
C ARG A 325 12.28 -17.41 4.43
N TRP A 326 11.24 -17.83 3.72
CA TRP A 326 11.25 -19.01 2.85
C TRP A 326 11.00 -18.61 1.40
N THR A 327 11.79 -19.18 0.50
CA THR A 327 11.60 -19.03 -0.94
C THR A 327 10.34 -19.77 -1.40
N GLY A 328 9.76 -19.35 -2.53
CA GLY A 328 8.62 -20.05 -3.12
C GLY A 328 8.93 -21.51 -3.45
N THR A 329 10.17 -21.82 -3.86
CA THR A 329 10.60 -23.19 -4.17
C THR A 329 10.63 -24.08 -2.93
N GLU A 330 11.11 -23.57 -1.79
CA GLU A 330 11.12 -24.32 -0.54
C GLU A 330 9.70 -24.63 -0.07
N LEU A 331 8.83 -23.62 -0.04
CA LEU A 331 7.43 -23.79 0.36
C LEU A 331 6.68 -24.75 -0.57
N ARG A 332 6.90 -24.66 -1.89
CA ARG A 332 6.28 -25.57 -2.86
C ARG A 332 6.70 -27.02 -2.65
N LYS A 333 7.98 -27.29 -2.37
CA LYS A 333 8.47 -28.65 -2.05
C LYS A 333 7.82 -29.23 -0.79
N LEU A 334 7.46 -28.37 0.17
CA LEU A 334 6.78 -28.74 1.40
C LEU A 334 5.25 -28.83 1.24
N GLY A 335 4.69 -28.46 0.08
CA GLY A 335 3.24 -28.37 -0.10
C GLY A 335 2.62 -27.27 0.77
N ILE A 336 3.30 -26.13 0.91
CA ILE A 336 2.81 -24.96 1.66
C ILE A 336 2.62 -23.80 0.67
N ASN A 337 1.44 -23.20 0.69
CA ASN A 337 1.10 -22.01 -0.09
C ASN A 337 1.33 -20.75 0.77
N ARG A 338 1.73 -19.63 0.16
CA ARG A 338 2.02 -18.37 0.86
C ARG A 338 1.14 -17.24 0.36
N THR A 339 0.48 -16.56 1.30
CA THR A 339 -0.31 -15.35 1.06
C THR A 339 0.28 -14.21 1.88
N GLY A 340 1.15 -13.40 1.28
CA GLY A 340 1.90 -12.37 2.01
C GLY A 340 2.86 -12.98 3.03
N ASN A 341 2.60 -12.74 4.32
CA ASN A 341 3.26 -13.38 5.46
C ASN A 341 2.43 -14.51 6.10
N LEU A 342 1.38 -15.00 5.45
CA LEU A 342 0.60 -16.15 5.92
C LEU A 342 1.01 -17.41 5.20
N LEU A 343 0.96 -18.55 5.90
CA LEU A 343 1.23 -19.89 5.36
C LEU A 343 -0.03 -20.74 5.45
N VAL A 344 -0.34 -21.40 4.33
CA VAL A 344 -1.53 -22.26 4.15
C VAL A 344 -1.06 -23.63 3.68
N PRO A 345 -1.07 -24.67 4.55
CA PRO A 345 -0.75 -26.02 4.13
C PRO A 345 -1.70 -26.51 3.02
N ASN A 346 -1.18 -27.20 2.01
CA ASN A 346 -2.00 -27.64 0.87
C ASN A 346 -3.07 -28.66 1.28
N ASN A 347 -2.86 -29.41 2.37
CA ASN A 347 -3.86 -30.32 2.94
C ASN A 347 -5.18 -29.59 3.29
N ASN A 348 -5.13 -28.28 3.56
CA ASN A 348 -6.33 -27.47 3.79
C ASN A 348 -7.25 -27.48 2.56
N TYR A 349 -6.68 -27.46 1.34
CA TYR A 349 -7.45 -27.49 0.09
C TYR A 349 -7.91 -28.91 -0.27
N VAL A 350 -7.21 -29.95 0.19
CA VAL A 350 -7.69 -31.34 0.08
C VAL A 350 -8.97 -31.52 0.91
N LEU A 351 -9.00 -31.00 2.13
CA LEU A 351 -10.21 -31.00 2.98
C LEU A 351 -11.37 -30.21 2.34
N LEU A 352 -11.05 -29.08 1.70
CA LEU A 352 -12.06 -28.28 0.98
C LEU A 352 -12.67 -29.07 -0.18
N GLU A 353 -11.85 -29.72 -1.00
CA GLU A 353 -12.31 -30.55 -2.12
C GLU A 353 -13.19 -31.71 -1.64
N GLU A 354 -12.77 -32.43 -0.60
CA GLU A 354 -13.54 -33.52 0.01
C GLU A 354 -14.92 -33.05 0.50
N TRP A 355 -14.99 -31.84 1.06
CA TRP A 355 -16.24 -31.24 1.53
C TRP A 355 -17.13 -30.73 0.39
N LEU A 356 -16.57 -30.09 -0.63
CA LEU A 356 -17.32 -29.49 -1.75
C LEU A 356 -17.92 -30.53 -2.69
N ASN A 357 -17.19 -31.61 -3.00
CA ASN A 357 -17.62 -32.62 -3.96
C ASN A 357 -19.05 -33.15 -3.75
N PRO A 358 -19.45 -33.65 -2.56
CA PRO A 358 -20.81 -34.14 -2.34
C PRO A 358 -21.86 -33.03 -2.40
N ILE A 359 -21.49 -31.77 -2.14
CA ILE A 359 -22.39 -30.62 -2.25
C ILE A 359 -22.62 -30.29 -3.72
N PHE A 360 -21.57 -30.26 -4.54
CA PHE A 360 -21.68 -30.02 -5.98
C PHE A 360 -22.43 -31.15 -6.70
N ASP A 361 -22.28 -32.40 -6.27
CA ASP A 361 -23.11 -33.52 -6.76
C ASP A 361 -24.60 -33.23 -6.54
N LYS A 362 -25.00 -32.81 -5.33
CA LYS A 362 -26.40 -32.44 -5.01
C LYS A 362 -26.87 -31.21 -5.79
N MET A 363 -26.04 -30.17 -5.87
CA MET A 363 -26.39 -28.95 -6.62
C MET A 363 -26.59 -29.25 -8.11
N LEU A 364 -25.79 -30.15 -8.69
CA LEU A 364 -25.95 -30.59 -10.07
C LEU A 364 -27.24 -31.40 -10.24
N GLU A 365 -27.57 -32.28 -9.30
CA GLU A 365 -28.85 -32.99 -9.28
C GLU A 365 -30.03 -32.02 -9.24
N GLU A 366 -30.02 -31.05 -8.32
CA GLU A 366 -31.03 -29.99 -8.19
C GLU A 366 -31.13 -29.14 -9.46
N GLN A 367 -29.99 -28.81 -10.10
CA GLN A 367 -29.96 -28.11 -11.39
C GLN A 367 -30.66 -28.92 -12.49
N ASN A 368 -30.42 -30.23 -12.55
CA ASN A 368 -30.92 -31.08 -13.63
C ASN A 368 -32.39 -31.51 -13.41
N THR A 369 -32.82 -31.67 -12.16
CA THR A 369 -34.16 -32.18 -11.81
C THR A 369 -35.16 -31.08 -11.50
N ASN A 370 -34.74 -30.04 -10.79
CA ASN A 370 -35.60 -28.90 -10.39
C ASN A 370 -35.38 -27.66 -11.27
N ASN A 371 -34.50 -27.74 -12.28
CA ASN A 371 -34.15 -26.63 -13.18
C ASN A 371 -33.64 -25.38 -12.41
N VAL A 372 -32.89 -25.60 -11.33
CA VAL A 372 -32.29 -24.52 -10.53
C VAL A 372 -31.21 -23.83 -11.36
N ASN A 373 -31.33 -22.51 -11.54
CA ASN A 373 -30.26 -21.68 -12.14
C ASN A 373 -29.35 -21.15 -11.03
N TRP A 374 -28.26 -21.87 -10.74
CA TRP A 374 -27.31 -21.45 -9.71
C TRP A 374 -26.61 -20.16 -10.10
N THR A 375 -26.56 -19.20 -9.19
CA THR A 375 -25.73 -17.99 -9.31
C THR A 375 -24.64 -18.01 -8.24
N PRO A 376 -23.55 -17.23 -8.36
CA PRO A 376 -22.52 -17.17 -7.32
C PRO A 376 -23.08 -16.93 -5.92
N SER A 377 -24.02 -15.99 -5.75
CA SER A 377 -24.64 -15.74 -4.45
C SER A 377 -25.45 -16.91 -3.91
N MET A 378 -26.17 -17.66 -4.76
CA MET A 378 -26.88 -18.87 -4.36
C MET A 378 -25.93 -20.01 -3.98
N VAL A 379 -24.81 -20.15 -4.70
CA VAL A 379 -23.75 -21.11 -4.34
C VAL A 379 -23.20 -20.76 -2.96
N ILE A 380 -22.83 -19.50 -2.72
CA ILE A 380 -22.26 -19.07 -1.44
C ILE A 380 -23.26 -19.25 -0.29
N ASP A 381 -24.53 -18.91 -0.49
CA ASP A 381 -25.59 -19.15 0.50
C ASP A 381 -25.74 -20.64 0.82
N ARG A 382 -25.76 -21.50 -0.21
CA ARG A 382 -25.79 -22.96 -0.04
C ARG A 382 -24.59 -23.44 0.78
N LEU A 383 -23.38 -22.99 0.45
CA LEU A 383 -22.17 -23.36 1.18
C LEU A 383 -22.17 -22.84 2.63
N GLY A 384 -22.69 -21.63 2.87
CA GLY A 384 -22.92 -21.07 4.20
C GLY A 384 -23.88 -21.91 5.04
N LYS A 385 -24.93 -22.46 4.42
CA LYS A 385 -25.82 -23.43 5.07
C LYS A 385 -25.11 -24.74 5.41
N GLU A 386 -24.37 -25.31 4.47
CA GLU A 386 -23.74 -26.63 4.61
C GLU A 386 -22.55 -26.62 5.58
N ILE A 387 -21.80 -25.50 5.71
CA ILE A 387 -20.66 -25.44 6.63
C ILE A 387 -21.12 -25.47 8.10
N ASN A 388 -22.31 -24.92 8.37
CA ASN A 388 -23.00 -24.95 9.68
C ASN A 388 -22.08 -24.66 10.89
N ASN A 389 -21.14 -23.71 10.74
CA ASN A 389 -20.15 -23.37 11.75
C ASN A 389 -20.25 -21.86 12.11
N PRO A 390 -20.48 -21.49 13.39
CA PRO A 390 -20.63 -20.09 13.82
C PRO A 390 -19.33 -19.26 13.72
N GLU A 391 -18.20 -19.86 13.40
CA GLU A 391 -16.96 -19.16 13.09
C GLU A 391 -16.91 -18.67 11.63
N SER A 392 -17.75 -19.20 10.74
CA SER A 392 -17.83 -18.80 9.33
C SER A 392 -18.57 -17.47 9.16
N VAL A 393 -18.01 -16.59 8.33
CA VAL A 393 -18.70 -15.39 7.82
C VAL A 393 -19.96 -15.81 7.07
N TYR A 394 -19.83 -16.79 6.16
CA TYR A 394 -20.92 -17.17 5.25
C TYR A 394 -22.02 -17.99 5.90
N TYR A 395 -21.73 -18.71 6.99
CA TYR A 395 -22.76 -19.24 7.86
C TYR A 395 -23.69 -18.14 8.39
N TRP A 396 -23.11 -17.05 8.92
CA TRP A 396 -23.91 -15.93 9.41
C TRP A 396 -24.60 -15.17 8.28
N CYS A 397 -23.98 -15.07 7.11
CA CYS A 397 -24.65 -14.53 5.93
C CYS A 397 -25.90 -15.34 5.58
N HIS A 398 -25.80 -16.67 5.51
CA HIS A 398 -26.95 -17.53 5.28
C HIS A 398 -28.02 -17.36 6.37
N LYS A 399 -27.64 -17.42 7.65
CA LYS A 399 -28.57 -17.29 8.79
C LYS A 399 -29.31 -15.95 8.81
N ASN A 400 -28.64 -14.87 8.44
CA ASN A 400 -29.19 -13.52 8.47
C ASN A 400 -29.71 -13.05 7.11
N GLY A 401 -29.71 -13.90 6.08
CA GLY A 401 -30.17 -13.54 4.73
C GLY A 401 -29.33 -12.44 4.06
N ILE A 402 -28.02 -12.45 4.26
CA ILE A 402 -27.05 -11.51 3.69
C ILE A 402 -26.52 -12.05 2.36
N PRO A 403 -26.90 -11.48 1.20
CA PRO A 403 -26.39 -11.93 -0.07
C PRO A 403 -24.91 -11.58 -0.21
N VAL A 404 -24.16 -12.52 -0.77
CA VAL A 404 -22.73 -12.37 -1.05
C VAL A 404 -22.52 -12.49 -2.54
N PHE A 405 -22.04 -11.42 -3.17
CA PHE A 405 -21.75 -11.41 -4.60
C PHE A 405 -20.27 -11.66 -4.84
N CYS A 406 -19.98 -12.58 -5.75
CA CYS A 406 -18.62 -12.89 -6.18
C CYS A 406 -18.62 -13.14 -7.70
N PRO A 407 -18.46 -12.10 -8.53
CA PRO A 407 -18.57 -12.25 -9.98
C PRO A 407 -17.50 -13.18 -10.57
N GLY A 408 -16.31 -13.21 -9.96
CA GLY A 408 -15.21 -14.12 -10.30
C GLY A 408 -15.17 -15.36 -9.40
N ILE A 409 -16.31 -16.05 -9.23
CA ILE A 409 -16.43 -17.20 -8.31
C ILE A 409 -15.54 -18.40 -8.68
N THR A 410 -15.11 -18.47 -9.94
CA THR A 410 -14.24 -19.54 -10.47
C THR A 410 -12.74 -19.23 -10.36
N ASP A 411 -12.35 -18.05 -9.85
CA ASP A 411 -10.94 -17.60 -9.79
C ASP A 411 -10.28 -17.98 -8.43
N GLY A 412 -10.24 -19.29 -8.13
CA GLY A 412 -9.73 -19.83 -6.87
C GLY A 412 -9.89 -21.34 -6.75
N ALA A 413 -9.59 -21.90 -5.58
CA ALA A 413 -9.74 -23.32 -5.27
C ALA A 413 -11.19 -23.83 -5.47
N LEU A 414 -12.20 -22.99 -5.26
CA LEU A 414 -13.59 -23.33 -5.60
C LEU A 414 -13.73 -23.63 -7.10
N GLY A 415 -13.07 -22.84 -7.95
CA GLY A 415 -13.00 -23.05 -9.39
C GLY A 415 -12.24 -24.31 -9.77
N ASP A 416 -11.14 -24.63 -9.08
CA ASP A 416 -10.38 -25.86 -9.30
C ASP A 416 -11.24 -27.11 -9.03
N VAL A 417 -12.03 -27.10 -7.97
CA VAL A 417 -12.95 -28.21 -7.64
C VAL A 417 -14.11 -28.28 -8.65
N LEU A 418 -14.67 -27.14 -9.06
CA LEU A 418 -15.68 -27.10 -10.13
C LEU A 418 -15.12 -27.67 -11.44
N PHE A 419 -13.87 -27.33 -11.79
CA PHE A 419 -13.18 -27.86 -12.97
C PHE A 419 -13.03 -29.38 -12.87
N ALA A 420 -12.52 -29.91 -11.76
CA ALA A 420 -12.39 -31.35 -11.55
C ALA A 420 -13.76 -32.07 -11.62
N HIS A 421 -14.80 -31.46 -11.04
CA HIS A 421 -16.17 -31.98 -11.05
C HIS A 421 -16.72 -32.19 -12.47
N THR A 422 -16.34 -31.35 -13.45
CA THR A 422 -16.78 -31.50 -14.85
C THR A 422 -16.38 -32.83 -15.49
N TYR A 423 -15.24 -33.41 -15.09
CA TYR A 423 -14.78 -34.71 -15.58
C TYR A 423 -15.50 -35.88 -14.91
N LYS A 424 -15.92 -35.70 -13.65
CA LYS A 424 -16.69 -36.70 -12.91
C LYS A 424 -18.15 -36.73 -13.37
N SER A 425 -18.72 -35.60 -13.76
CA SER A 425 -20.15 -35.49 -14.12
C SER A 425 -20.42 -34.53 -15.29
N PRO A 426 -20.15 -34.93 -16.55
CA PRO A 426 -20.39 -34.10 -17.72
C PRO A 426 -21.89 -33.80 -17.94
N PRO A 427 -22.29 -32.56 -18.32
CA PRO A 427 -21.44 -31.42 -18.70
C PRO A 427 -20.95 -30.55 -17.53
N GLY A 428 -21.31 -30.89 -16.28
CA GLY A 428 -20.93 -30.17 -15.06
C GLY A 428 -21.99 -29.18 -14.55
N LEU A 429 -21.76 -28.68 -13.34
CA LEU A 429 -22.56 -27.62 -12.71
C LEU A 429 -22.36 -26.30 -13.48
N ARG A 430 -23.46 -25.57 -13.74
CA ARG A 430 -23.42 -24.26 -14.40
C ARG A 430 -23.74 -23.18 -13.39
N VAL A 431 -22.98 -22.10 -13.42
CA VAL A 431 -23.15 -20.95 -12.52
C VAL A 431 -23.33 -19.68 -13.35
N ASP A 432 -24.52 -19.08 -13.28
CA ASP A 432 -24.90 -17.89 -14.03
C ASP A 432 -24.57 -16.60 -13.26
N VAL A 433 -23.58 -15.88 -13.79
CA VAL A 433 -23.15 -14.59 -13.24
C VAL A 433 -24.08 -13.42 -13.65
N VAL A 434 -24.85 -13.56 -14.73
CA VAL A 434 -25.72 -12.49 -15.26
C VAL A 434 -26.93 -12.30 -14.38
N ALA A 435 -27.55 -13.39 -13.92
CA ALA A 435 -28.64 -13.33 -12.94
C ALA A 435 -28.21 -12.63 -11.64
N ASP A 436 -26.96 -12.83 -11.19
CA ASP A 436 -26.42 -12.16 -10.00
C ASP A 436 -26.18 -10.66 -10.20
N VAL A 437 -25.71 -10.25 -11.40
CA VAL A 437 -25.59 -8.83 -11.77
C VAL A 437 -26.96 -8.14 -11.70
N ARG A 438 -28.02 -8.79 -12.21
CA ARG A 438 -29.38 -8.25 -12.10
C ARG A 438 -29.77 -8.08 -10.63
N ARG A 439 -29.48 -9.08 -9.79
CA ARG A 439 -29.83 -9.06 -8.37
C ARG A 439 -29.16 -7.89 -7.64
N ILE A 440 -27.83 -7.75 -7.72
CA ILE A 440 -27.11 -6.67 -7.02
C ILE A 440 -27.52 -5.27 -7.51
N ASN A 441 -27.78 -5.10 -8.82
CA ASN A 441 -28.24 -3.83 -9.36
C ASN A 441 -29.63 -3.45 -8.85
N LEU A 442 -30.58 -4.40 -8.84
CA LEU A 442 -31.92 -4.15 -8.31
C LEU A 442 -31.86 -3.82 -6.80
N LEU A 443 -30.99 -4.49 -6.04
CA LEU A 443 -30.77 -4.15 -4.63
C LEU A 443 -30.36 -2.69 -4.44
N ALA A 444 -29.39 -2.20 -5.22
CA ALA A 444 -28.98 -0.80 -5.16
C ALA A 444 -30.10 0.15 -5.61
N ILE A 445 -30.78 -0.14 -6.73
CA ILE A 445 -31.86 0.70 -7.29
C ILE A 445 -32.97 0.93 -6.27
N TYR A 446 -33.43 -0.13 -5.58
CA TYR A 446 -34.55 -0.07 -4.65
C TYR A 446 -34.14 0.23 -3.21
N SER A 447 -32.87 0.55 -2.94
CA SER A 447 -32.42 0.99 -1.63
C SER A 447 -32.69 2.48 -1.41
N CYS A 448 -33.32 2.84 -0.29
CA CYS A 448 -33.61 4.24 0.08
C CYS A 448 -32.35 5.10 0.13
N SER A 449 -31.31 4.60 0.79
CA SER A 449 -29.96 5.15 0.79
C SER A 449 -28.96 4.01 0.72
N THR A 450 -27.74 4.26 0.24
CA THR A 450 -26.68 3.27 0.24
C THR A 450 -25.37 3.81 0.78
N ALA A 451 -24.65 2.95 1.50
CA ALA A 451 -23.29 3.18 1.94
C ALA A 451 -22.37 2.12 1.34
N VAL A 452 -21.20 2.53 0.86
CA VAL A 452 -20.17 1.61 0.36
C VAL A 452 -18.94 1.66 1.27
N VAL A 453 -18.58 0.50 1.84
CA VAL A 453 -17.38 0.33 2.64
C VAL A 453 -16.47 -0.64 1.90
N VAL A 454 -15.30 -0.17 1.45
CA VAL A 454 -14.42 -0.93 0.56
C VAL A 454 -13.07 -1.17 1.22
N LEU A 455 -12.71 -2.43 1.43
CA LEU A 455 -11.41 -2.88 1.94
C LEU A 455 -10.60 -3.48 0.79
N GLY A 456 -9.67 -2.69 0.24
CA GLY A 456 -8.91 -3.06 -0.96
C GLY A 456 -9.49 -2.46 -2.26
N GLY A 457 -9.41 -3.22 -3.35
CA GLY A 457 -9.73 -2.77 -4.70
C GLY A 457 -10.26 -3.89 -5.60
N GLY A 458 -9.95 -3.81 -6.90
CA GLY A 458 -10.27 -4.86 -7.87
C GLY A 458 -11.77 -5.06 -8.09
N ILE A 459 -12.16 -6.30 -8.40
CA ILE A 459 -13.54 -6.63 -8.77
C ILE A 459 -14.55 -6.32 -7.67
N ALA A 460 -14.17 -6.50 -6.40
CA ALA A 460 -15.04 -6.22 -5.26
C ALA A 460 -15.40 -4.72 -5.19
N LYS A 461 -14.40 -3.83 -5.32
CA LYS A 461 -14.63 -2.37 -5.39
C LYS A 461 -15.48 -2.02 -6.60
N HIS A 462 -15.04 -2.42 -7.80
CA HIS A 462 -15.68 -1.98 -9.03
C HIS A 462 -17.13 -2.46 -9.13
N HIS A 463 -17.40 -3.73 -8.81
CA HIS A 463 -18.75 -4.31 -8.89
C HIS A 463 -19.73 -3.64 -7.92
N THR A 464 -19.28 -3.33 -6.70
CA THR A 464 -20.08 -2.60 -5.70
C THR A 464 -20.43 -1.19 -6.17
N LEU A 465 -19.45 -0.46 -6.69
CA LEU A 465 -19.66 0.89 -7.19
C LEU A 465 -20.52 0.92 -8.46
N ASN A 466 -20.36 -0.07 -9.33
CA ASN A 466 -21.15 -0.18 -10.56
C ASN A 466 -22.62 -0.53 -10.28
N ALA A 467 -22.92 -1.28 -9.21
CA ALA A 467 -24.30 -1.44 -8.76
C ALA A 467 -24.89 -0.11 -8.28
N ASN A 468 -24.12 0.69 -7.54
CA ASN A 468 -24.56 1.99 -7.04
C ASN A 468 -24.66 3.07 -8.13
N LEU A 469 -23.97 2.93 -9.26
CA LEU A 469 -24.21 3.74 -10.45
C LEU A 469 -25.69 3.69 -10.89
N MET A 470 -26.34 2.52 -10.77
CA MET A 470 -27.72 2.32 -11.21
C MET A 470 -28.75 3.14 -10.44
N ARG A 471 -28.37 3.71 -9.28
CA ARG A 471 -29.19 4.62 -8.45
C ARG A 471 -28.66 6.05 -8.44
N ASN A 472 -27.80 6.41 -9.40
CA ASN A 472 -27.06 7.68 -9.47
C ASN A 472 -26.13 7.92 -8.27
N GLY A 473 -25.48 6.86 -7.80
CA GLY A 473 -24.39 6.91 -6.86
C GLY A 473 -24.77 6.57 -5.42
N ALA A 474 -23.78 6.10 -4.66
CA ALA A 474 -23.92 5.91 -3.22
C ALA A 474 -23.95 7.24 -2.45
N ASP A 475 -24.66 7.26 -1.33
CA ASP A 475 -24.78 8.45 -0.47
C ASP A 475 -23.58 8.58 0.47
N TYR A 476 -23.02 7.46 0.93
CA TYR A 476 -21.85 7.41 1.81
C TYR A 476 -20.77 6.49 1.24
N ALA A 477 -19.50 6.85 1.40
CA ALA A 477 -18.39 6.01 0.95
C ALA A 477 -17.15 6.10 1.84
N VAL A 478 -16.63 4.94 2.25
CA VAL A 478 -15.35 4.80 2.96
C VAL A 478 -14.50 3.75 2.25
N TYR A 479 -13.33 4.15 1.77
CA TYR A 479 -12.34 3.26 1.17
C TYR A 479 -11.13 3.11 2.08
N VAL A 480 -10.66 1.88 2.30
CA VAL A 480 -9.40 1.58 2.98
C VAL A 480 -8.58 0.69 2.06
N ASN A 481 -7.58 1.27 1.39
CA ASN A 481 -6.72 0.51 0.49
C ASN A 481 -5.35 1.15 0.32
N THR A 482 -4.43 0.42 -0.30
CA THR A 482 -3.05 0.84 -0.54
C THR A 482 -2.81 1.32 -1.98
N GLY A 483 -3.84 1.30 -2.82
CA GLY A 483 -3.75 1.62 -4.24
C GLY A 483 -3.49 3.11 -4.49
N GLN A 484 -2.63 3.39 -5.47
CA GLN A 484 -2.18 4.73 -5.84
C GLN A 484 -2.69 5.12 -7.22
N GLU A 485 -2.97 6.40 -7.45
CA GLU A 485 -3.64 6.86 -8.67
C GLU A 485 -2.75 6.90 -9.92
N PHE A 486 -1.41 6.93 -9.76
CA PHE A 486 -0.48 7.26 -10.85
C PHE A 486 -0.45 6.23 -11.99
N ASP A 487 -0.89 4.99 -11.73
CA ASP A 487 -0.91 3.91 -12.72
C ASP A 487 -2.23 3.83 -13.51
N GLY A 488 -3.21 4.70 -13.19
CA GLY A 488 -4.52 4.73 -13.84
C GLY A 488 -5.41 3.52 -13.52
N SER A 489 -5.12 2.77 -12.46
CA SER A 489 -5.94 1.63 -12.03
C SER A 489 -7.21 2.08 -11.30
N ASP A 490 -8.35 1.42 -11.58
CA ASP A 490 -9.58 1.63 -10.78
C ASP A 490 -9.29 1.35 -9.29
N ALA A 491 -8.48 0.34 -8.97
CA ALA A 491 -8.12 0.01 -7.59
C ALA A 491 -7.45 1.19 -6.85
N GLY A 492 -6.59 1.95 -7.55
CA GLY A 492 -5.86 3.09 -7.01
C GLY A 492 -6.59 4.43 -7.06
N ALA A 493 -7.67 4.53 -7.83
CA ALA A 493 -8.45 5.75 -8.02
C ALA A 493 -8.89 6.40 -6.69
N ARG A 494 -8.94 7.74 -6.69
CA ARG A 494 -9.55 8.52 -5.60
C ARG A 494 -11.08 8.44 -5.69
N PRO A 495 -11.82 8.62 -4.57
CA PRO A 495 -13.28 8.62 -4.62
C PRO A 495 -13.86 9.68 -5.57
N ASP A 496 -13.18 10.80 -5.75
CA ASP A 496 -13.56 11.87 -6.68
C ASP A 496 -13.69 11.37 -8.14
N GLU A 497 -12.87 10.41 -8.56
CA GLU A 497 -13.03 9.78 -9.87
C GLU A 497 -14.36 9.02 -9.95
N ALA A 498 -14.78 8.33 -8.88
CA ALA A 498 -16.06 7.62 -8.87
C ALA A 498 -17.26 8.59 -8.92
N VAL A 499 -17.11 9.82 -8.41
CA VAL A 499 -18.12 10.89 -8.56
C VAL A 499 -18.28 11.26 -10.04
N SER A 500 -17.19 11.37 -10.82
CA SER A 500 -17.29 11.72 -12.25
C SER A 500 -18.08 10.70 -13.08
N TRP A 501 -18.12 9.43 -12.64
CA TRP A 501 -18.91 8.38 -13.27
C TRP A 501 -20.37 8.33 -12.79
N GLY A 502 -20.73 9.02 -11.71
CA GLY A 502 -22.02 8.86 -11.04
C GLY A 502 -22.10 7.59 -10.18
N LYS A 503 -20.96 6.94 -9.88
CA LYS A 503 -20.88 5.79 -8.97
C LYS A 503 -21.00 6.24 -7.49
N LEU A 504 -20.64 7.49 -7.22
CA LEU A 504 -20.88 8.21 -5.96
C LEU A 504 -21.66 9.49 -6.24
N ARG A 505 -22.48 9.94 -5.29
CA ARG A 505 -23.24 11.20 -5.43
C ARG A 505 -22.34 12.42 -5.27
N ASN A 506 -22.71 13.52 -5.91
CA ASN A 506 -22.03 14.82 -5.74
C ASN A 506 -22.12 15.35 -4.30
N THR A 507 -23.14 14.93 -3.55
CA THR A 507 -23.36 15.26 -2.14
C THR A 507 -22.74 14.23 -1.19
N SER A 508 -22.08 13.19 -1.72
CA SER A 508 -21.34 12.28 -0.86
C SER A 508 -20.07 12.99 -0.39
N ASP A 509 -19.73 12.84 0.89
CA ASP A 509 -18.44 13.26 1.45
C ASP A 509 -17.54 12.02 1.57
N PRO A 510 -16.99 11.49 0.45
CA PRO A 510 -16.33 10.21 0.47
C PRO A 510 -14.93 10.30 1.10
N VAL A 511 -14.57 9.28 1.87
CA VAL A 511 -13.29 9.22 2.56
C VAL A 511 -12.46 8.06 2.04
N LYS A 512 -11.17 8.30 1.76
CA LYS A 512 -10.20 7.25 1.44
C LYS A 512 -9.04 7.29 2.42
N ILE A 513 -8.80 6.19 3.13
CA ILE A 513 -7.63 5.97 3.98
C ILE A 513 -6.61 5.15 3.21
N TYR A 514 -5.42 5.71 2.99
CA TYR A 514 -4.29 5.06 2.36
C TYR A 514 -3.51 4.24 3.40
N GLY A 515 -3.76 2.94 3.43
CA GLY A 515 -3.09 2.04 4.38
C GLY A 515 -3.61 0.60 4.34
N ASP A 516 -2.95 -0.27 5.09
CA ASP A 516 -3.35 -1.68 5.20
C ASP A 516 -4.61 -1.82 6.06
N ALA A 517 -5.66 -2.42 5.50
CA ALA A 517 -6.93 -2.62 6.17
C ALA A 517 -6.83 -3.52 7.41
N SER A 518 -5.83 -4.40 7.51
CA SER A 518 -5.59 -5.21 8.72
C SER A 518 -5.23 -4.37 9.95
N LEU A 519 -4.65 -3.18 9.76
CA LEU A 519 -4.36 -2.23 10.83
C LEU A 519 -5.55 -1.31 11.12
N ILE A 520 -6.23 -0.88 10.06
CA ILE A 520 -7.20 0.22 10.12
C ILE A 520 -8.61 -0.27 10.43
N PHE A 521 -9.08 -1.33 9.76
CA PHE A 521 -10.47 -1.75 9.82
C PHE A 521 -10.93 -2.23 11.21
N PRO A 522 -10.13 -3.00 11.98
CA PRO A 522 -10.50 -3.34 13.35
C PRO A 522 -10.73 -2.11 14.24
N LEU A 523 -9.92 -1.05 14.06
CA LEU A 523 -10.06 0.21 14.80
C LEU A 523 -11.28 1.01 14.34
N LEU A 524 -11.58 1.04 13.03
CA LEU A 524 -12.81 1.65 12.52
C LEU A 524 -14.03 0.99 13.13
N VAL A 525 -14.10 -0.35 13.10
CA VAL A 525 -15.22 -1.11 13.67
C VAL A 525 -15.33 -0.89 15.18
N ALA A 526 -14.19 -0.82 15.89
CA ALA A 526 -14.16 -0.50 17.33
C ALA A 526 -14.78 0.87 17.64
N MET A 527 -14.52 1.89 16.82
CA MET A 527 -15.02 3.26 17.02
C MET A 527 -16.43 3.51 16.47
N THR A 528 -17.00 2.55 15.73
CA THR A 528 -18.28 2.71 15.02
C THR A 528 -19.25 1.57 15.37
N PHE A 529 -19.35 0.55 14.53
CA PHE A 529 -20.30 -0.56 14.62
C PHE A 529 -20.26 -1.30 15.96
N ALA A 530 -19.07 -1.67 16.44
CA ALA A 530 -18.93 -2.42 17.70
C ALA A 530 -19.29 -1.55 18.91
N LYS A 531 -18.85 -0.28 18.93
CA LYS A 531 -19.21 0.68 19.97
C LYS A 531 -20.73 0.88 20.01
N HIS A 532 -21.37 1.15 18.88
CA HIS A 532 -22.82 1.31 18.82
C HIS A 532 -23.57 0.05 19.24
N PHE A 533 -23.14 -1.13 18.75
CA PHE A 533 -23.75 -2.42 19.12
C PHE A 533 -23.69 -2.66 20.63
N HIS A 534 -22.52 -2.51 21.25
CA HIS A 534 -22.37 -2.72 22.69
C HIS A 534 -23.01 -1.63 23.55
N GLN A 535 -23.14 -0.40 23.06
CA GLN A 535 -23.89 0.66 23.75
C GLN A 535 -25.39 0.40 23.74
N THR A 536 -25.94 -0.15 22.64
CA THR A 536 -27.37 -0.44 22.49
C THR A 536 -27.80 -1.77 23.13
N HIS A 537 -26.90 -2.75 23.25
CA HIS A 537 -27.20 -4.10 23.74
C HIS A 537 -26.61 -4.41 25.13
N ARG A 538 -26.07 -3.41 25.85
CA ARG A 538 -25.78 -3.53 27.29
C ARG A 538 -27.11 -3.49 28.06
N LEU A 539 -27.64 -4.69 28.35
CA LEU A 539 -28.57 -4.95 29.46
C LEU A 539 -27.78 -5.34 30.71
#